data_AF-A0A7W0H705-F1
#
_entry.id   AF-A0A7W0H705-F1
#
_cell.length_a   1.000
_cell.length_b   1.000
_cell.length_c   1.000
_cell.angle_alpha   90.00
_cell.angle_beta   90.00
_cell.angle_gamma   90.00
#
_symmetry.space_group_name_H-M   'P 1'
#
loop_
_entity.id
_entity.type
_entity.pdbx_description
1 polymer ?
#
loop_
_entity_poly.entity_id
_entity_poly.type
_entity_poly.pdbx_seq_one_letter_code
_entity_poly.pdbx_strand_id
1 'polypeptide(L)'
;MEFVVLAFFCGLSAGVIGRLKGSSFWIWFAVGAVLPLLGTLAAVLYRSERREPRRRCPECGKVLAVHVQVCTRCGRDLEWPDEVLPAR
;
A
#
# COMPACT_ATOMS: atom_id res chain seq x y z
N MET A 1 15.35 12.08 -27.03
CA MET A 1 14.35 10.99 -27.17
C MET A 1 14.60 9.83 -26.22
N GLU A 2 15.86 9.44 -26.00
CA GLU A 2 16.23 8.29 -25.15
C GLU A 2 15.71 8.40 -23.70
N PHE A 3 15.83 9.57 -23.08
CA PHE A 3 15.31 9.79 -21.72
C PHE A 3 13.79 9.59 -21.61
N VAL A 4 13.03 10.02 -22.62
CA VAL A 4 11.57 9.86 -22.65
C VAL A 4 11.20 8.39 -22.76
N VAL A 5 11.92 7.64 -23.60
CA VAL A 5 11.74 6.18 -23.72
C VAL A 5 12.04 5.49 -22.40
N LEU A 6 13.18 5.81 -21.77
CA LEU A 6 13.55 5.27 -20.47
C LEU A 6 12.50 5.57 -19.39
N ALA A 7 12.08 6.83 -19.28
CA ALA A 7 11.08 7.27 -18.32
C ALA A 7 9.74 6.56 -18.53
N PHE A 8 9.32 6.39 -19.79
CA PHE A 8 8.08 5.68 -20.12
C PHE A 8 8.13 4.22 -19.66
N PHE A 9 9.21 3.48 -19.96
CA PHE A 9 9.33 2.07 -19.55
C PHE A 9 9.55 1.89 -18.04
N CYS A 10 10.26 2.81 -17.37
CA CYS A 10 10.35 2.83 -15.91
C CYS A 10 8.99 3.10 -15.27
N GLY A 11 8.22 4.07 -15.80
CA GLY A 11 6.86 4.36 -15.39
C GLY A 11 5.92 3.17 -15.61
N LEU A 12 5.97 2.55 -16.80
CA LEU A 12 5.12 1.40 -17.12
C LEU A 12 5.38 0.23 -16.17
N SER A 13 6.66 -0.13 -15.94
CA SER A 13 7.03 -1.21 -15.03
C SER A 13 6.61 -0.92 -13.58
N ALA A 14 6.89 0.29 -13.07
CA ALA A 14 6.46 0.71 -11.73
C ALA A 14 4.93 0.67 -11.59
N GLY A 15 4.21 1.19 -12.60
CA GLY A 15 2.74 1.18 -12.66
C GLY A 15 2.15 -0.23 -12.59
N VAL A 16 2.68 -1.16 -13.39
CA VAL A 16 2.25 -2.57 -13.39
C VAL A 16 2.50 -3.22 -12.04
N ILE A 17 3.70 -3.08 -11.47
CA ILE A 17 4.05 -3.66 -10.16
C ILE A 17 3.15 -3.09 -9.06
N GLY A 18 2.93 -1.77 -9.06
CA GLY A 18 2.04 -1.09 -8.11
C GLY A 18 0.60 -1.60 -8.20
N ARG A 19 0.07 -1.79 -9.42
CA ARG A 19 -1.26 -2.36 -9.66
C ARG A 19 -1.37 -3.80 -9.15
N LEU A 20 -0.38 -4.65 -9.45
CA LEU A 20 -0.34 -6.06 -8.99
C LEU A 20 -0.33 -6.16 -7.45
N LYS A 21 0.23 -5.17 -6.76
CA LYS A 21 0.21 -5.07 -5.29
C LYS A 21 -1.04 -4.40 -4.72
N GLY A 22 -2.05 -4.17 -5.55
CA GLY A 22 -3.35 -3.63 -5.15
C GLY A 22 -3.39 -2.11 -4.99
N SER A 23 -2.35 -1.39 -5.41
CA SER A 23 -2.28 0.08 -5.43
C SER A 23 -2.77 0.66 -6.77
N SER A 24 -2.70 1.98 -6.92
CA SER A 24 -3.12 2.69 -8.13
C SER A 24 -2.03 2.66 -9.21
N PHE A 25 -2.36 2.18 -10.41
CA PHE A 25 -1.45 2.17 -11.55
C PHE A 25 -0.90 3.56 -11.86
N TRP A 26 -1.78 4.57 -11.91
CA TRP A 26 -1.42 5.93 -12.35
C TRP A 26 -0.46 6.63 -11.39
N ILE A 27 -0.60 6.40 -10.09
CA ILE A 27 0.31 6.95 -9.08
C ILE A 27 1.70 6.35 -9.28
N TRP A 28 1.80 5.03 -9.38
CA TRP A 28 3.09 4.35 -9.56
C TRP A 28 3.71 4.62 -10.93
N PHE A 29 2.91 4.79 -11.98
CA PHE A 29 3.38 5.22 -13.29
C PHE A 29 4.02 6.60 -13.21
N ALA A 30 3.34 7.58 -12.59
CA ALA A 30 3.88 8.92 -12.41
C ALA A 30 5.18 8.91 -11.60
N VAL A 31 5.22 8.15 -10.50
CA VAL A 31 6.43 8.01 -9.66
C VAL A 31 7.59 7.39 -10.46
N GLY A 32 7.36 6.32 -11.23
CA GLY A 32 8.38 5.69 -12.05
C GLY A 32 8.83 6.52 -13.26
N ALA A 33 7.95 7.36 -13.80
CA ALA A 33 8.28 8.26 -14.92
C ALA A 33 9.08 9.49 -14.46
N VAL A 34 8.74 10.07 -13.30
CA VAL A 34 9.43 11.24 -12.72
C VAL A 34 10.77 10.85 -12.09
N LEU A 35 10.84 9.69 -11.45
CA LEU A 35 12.05 9.14 -10.83
C LEU A 35 12.40 7.80 -11.49
N PRO A 36 12.99 7.79 -12.71
CA PRO A 36 13.39 6.55 -13.38
C PRO A 36 14.30 5.70 -12.48
N LEU A 37 14.18 4.38 -12.60
CA LEU A 37 14.84 3.37 -11.75
C LEU A 37 14.42 3.39 -10.27
N LEU A 38 14.52 4.54 -9.59
CA LEU A 38 14.17 4.69 -8.17
C LEU A 38 12.67 4.45 -7.91
N GLY A 39 11.80 4.98 -8.77
CA GLY A 39 10.36 4.77 -8.67
C GLY A 39 9.95 3.33 -8.92
N THR A 40 10.63 2.64 -9.84
CA THR A 40 10.44 1.19 -10.06
C THR A 40 10.93 0.39 -8.85
N LEU A 41 12.11 0.71 -8.31
CA LEU A 41 12.62 0.09 -7.09
C LEU A 41 11.66 0.30 -5.91
N ALA A 42 11.14 1.51 -5.75
CA ALA A 42 10.13 1.82 -4.74
C ALA A 42 8.86 0.97 -4.95
N ALA A 43 8.40 0.78 -6.20
CA ALA A 43 7.26 -0.10 -6.49
C ALA A 43 7.55 -1.57 -6.14
N VAL A 44 8.79 -2.04 -6.38
CA VAL A 44 9.25 -3.40 -6.01
C VAL A 44 9.32 -3.60 -4.50
N LEU A 45 9.76 -2.59 -3.74
CA LEU A 45 9.86 -2.66 -2.29
C LEU A 45 8.57 -2.29 -1.57
N TYR A 46 7.61 -1.66 -2.27
CA TYR A 46 6.33 -1.28 -1.69
C TYR A 46 5.58 -2.50 -1.14
N ARG A 47 5.14 -2.40 0.12
CA ARG A 47 4.32 -3.42 0.78
C ARG A 47 2.85 -3.24 0.41
N SER A 48 2.17 -4.35 0.13
CA SER A 48 0.74 -4.32 -0.17
C SER A 48 -0.10 -4.17 1.10
N GLU A 49 -0.81 -3.05 1.23
CA GLU A 49 -1.83 -2.79 2.28
C GLU A 49 -2.94 -3.85 2.32
N ARG A 50 -3.29 -4.46 1.17
CA ARG A 50 -4.35 -5.48 1.12
C ARG A 50 -3.99 -6.75 1.88
N ARG A 51 -2.69 -7.05 1.99
CA ARG A 51 -2.17 -8.24 2.68
C ARG A 51 -2.01 -8.02 4.19
N GLU A 52 -2.36 -6.84 4.70
CA GLU A 52 -2.24 -6.54 6.11
C GLU A 52 -3.31 -7.28 6.93
N PRO A 53 -2.92 -7.98 8.02
CA PRO A 53 -3.89 -8.58 8.93
C PRO A 53 -4.78 -7.52 9.56
N ARG A 54 -6.01 -7.90 9.87
CA ARG A 54 -7.04 -7.01 10.39
C ARG A 54 -7.49 -7.47 11.77
N ARG A 55 -8.15 -6.58 12.51
CA ARG A 55 -8.80 -6.89 13.79
C ARG A 55 -10.09 -6.13 13.94
N ARG A 56 -10.94 -6.57 14.84
CA ARG A 56 -12.17 -5.88 15.21
C ARG A 56 -11.93 -5.04 16.47
N CYS A 57 -12.31 -3.77 16.45
CA CYS A 57 -12.31 -2.95 17.66
C CYS A 57 -13.31 -3.55 18.68
N PRO A 58 -12.88 -3.81 19.93
CA PRO A 58 -13.75 -4.45 20.95
C PRO A 58 -14.89 -3.53 21.42
N GLU A 59 -14.75 -2.21 21.26
CA GLU A 59 -15.75 -1.24 21.71
C GLU A 59 -16.81 -0.94 20.64
N CYS A 60 -16.39 -0.54 19.44
CA CYS A 60 -17.32 -0.08 18.39
C CYS A 60 -17.47 -1.06 17.21
N GLY A 61 -16.76 -2.19 17.22
CA GLY A 61 -16.83 -3.22 16.18
C GLY A 61 -16.18 -2.86 14.84
N LYS A 62 -15.57 -1.69 14.68
CA LYS A 62 -14.91 -1.30 13.41
C LYS A 62 -13.74 -2.24 13.09
N VAL A 63 -13.67 -2.70 11.84
CA VAL A 63 -12.56 -3.53 11.35
C VAL A 63 -11.43 -2.65 10.83
N LEU A 64 -10.26 -2.76 11.46
CA LEU A 64 -9.08 -1.93 11.23
C LEU A 64 -7.87 -2.83 10.96
N ALA A 65 -6.79 -2.27 10.42
CA ALA A 65 -5.51 -2.99 10.36
C ALA A 65 -4.96 -3.19 11.79
N VAL A 66 -4.23 -4.30 12.01
CA VAL A 66 -3.72 -4.65 13.35
C VAL A 66 -2.73 -3.61 13.88
N HIS A 67 -1.91 -3.00 13.02
CA HIS A 67 -0.87 -2.05 13.42
C HIS A 67 -1.41 -0.69 13.89
N VAL A 68 -2.68 -0.37 13.61
CA VAL A 68 -3.31 0.88 14.08
C VAL A 68 -3.24 0.91 15.60
N GLN A 69 -2.86 2.00 16.27
CA GLN A 69 -2.82 2.00 17.75
C GLN A 69 -4.12 2.52 18.37
N VAL A 70 -4.79 3.45 17.68
CA VAL A 70 -6.01 4.10 18.15
C VAL A 70 -7.14 3.88 17.15
N CYS A 71 -8.32 3.48 17.63
CA CYS A 71 -9.49 3.30 16.79
C CYS A 71 -9.90 4.62 16.12
N THR A 72 -9.78 4.69 14.79
CA THR A 72 -10.18 5.86 13.98
C THR A 72 -11.70 6.06 13.87
N ARG A 73 -12.49 5.56 14.82
CA ARG A 73 -13.95 5.77 14.90
C ARG A 73 -14.40 6.17 16.30
N CYS A 74 -14.01 5.41 17.33
CA CYS A 74 -14.40 5.71 18.71
C CYS A 74 -13.28 6.33 19.55
N GLY A 75 -12.03 6.35 19.07
CA GLY A 75 -10.90 6.95 19.79
C GLY A 75 -10.25 6.07 20.84
N ARG A 76 -10.71 4.83 21.04
CA ARG A 76 -10.10 3.90 22.00
C ARG A 76 -8.71 3.43 21.56
N ASP A 77 -7.79 3.40 22.51
CA ASP A 77 -6.50 2.72 22.41
C ASP A 77 -6.71 1.21 22.30
N LEU A 78 -6.00 0.60 21.35
CA LEU A 78 -6.22 -0.77 20.95
C LEU A 78 -4.96 -1.61 21.19
N GLU A 79 -4.99 -2.42 22.23
CA GLU A 79 -3.97 -3.42 22.55
C GLU A 79 -3.89 -4.54 21.50
N TRP A 80 -2.86 -5.39 21.60
CA TRP A 80 -2.70 -6.52 20.70
C TRP A 80 -3.93 -7.44 20.74
N PRO A 81 -4.57 -7.76 19.60
CA PRO A 81 -5.79 -8.54 19.59
C PRO A 81 -5.52 -10.04 19.83
N ASP A 82 -6.40 -10.70 20.56
CA ASP A 82 -6.40 -12.17 20.68
C ASP A 82 -6.82 -12.85 19.36
N GLU A 83 -7.73 -12.21 18.62
CA GLU A 83 -8.24 -12.69 17.34
C GLU A 83 -7.79 -11.79 16.18
N VAL A 84 -7.06 -12.37 15.24
CA VAL A 84 -6.62 -11.71 14.00
C VAL A 84 -7.50 -12.17 12.85
N LEU A 85 -8.13 -11.20 12.20
CA LEU A 85 -8.89 -11.41 10.97
C LEU A 85 -7.93 -11.48 9.77
N PRO A 86 -8.24 -12.31 8.77
CA PRO A 86 -7.44 -12.40 7.56
C PRO A 86 -7.41 -11.06 6.81
N ALA A 87 -6.39 -10.93 5.97
CA ALA A 87 -6.23 -9.79 5.08
C ALA A 87 -7.41 -9.68 4.08
N ARG A 88 -7.60 -8.49 3.49
CA ARG A 88 -8.80 -8.16 2.70
C ARG A 88 -8.74 -8.65 1.25
#